data_AF-A0A2T4S4S9-F1
#
_entry.id   AF-A0A2T4S4S9-F1
#
_cell.length_a   1.000
_cell.length_b   1.000
_cell.length_c   1.000
_cell.angle_alpha   90.00
_cell.angle_beta   90.00
_cell.angle_gamma   90.00
#
_symmetry.space_group_name_H-M   'P 1'
#
loop_
_entity.id
_entity.type
_entity.pdbx_description
1 polymer ?
#
loop_
_entity_poly.entity_id
_entity_poly.type
_entity_poly.pdbx_seq_one_letter_code
_entity_poly.pdbx_strand_id
1 'polypeptide(L)'
;RMVRPAIFADEAPGVGMRYMQINDTKLAVINLQGRAFMQDIDDPFKKADALIKEAQKETPYIFVDFHAETTSEKNAMGWYLDGRASAVVGTHTHIQTSDNRILPQGTGYITDVGMTGFYDGILGINRDEVIYRFISSLPQRHVVPDEGR
;
A
#
# COMPACT_ATOMS: atom_id res chain seq x y z
N ARG A 1 -10.40 13.64 0.47
CA ARG A 1 -10.29 12.90 1.76
C ARG A 1 -8.91 12.24 1.75
N MET A 2 -8.07 12.44 2.76
CA MET A 2 -6.66 12.01 2.73
C MET A 2 -6.34 11.15 3.96
N VAL A 3 -5.67 10.02 3.73
CA VAL A 3 -5.05 9.16 4.73
C VAL A 3 -3.55 9.09 4.43
N ARG A 4 -2.75 8.83 5.46
CA ARG A 4 -1.30 8.57 5.37
C ARG A 4 -0.98 7.23 6.03
N PRO A 5 0.25 6.70 5.93
CA PRO A 5 0.59 5.52 6.70
C PRO A 5 0.39 5.74 8.20
N ALA A 6 -0.34 4.84 8.83
CA ALA A 6 -0.75 4.94 10.23
C ALA A 6 0.39 4.71 11.25
N ILE A 7 1.60 4.48 10.76
CA ILE A 7 2.75 4.02 11.55
C ILE A 7 3.69 5.19 11.90
N PHE A 8 3.51 6.38 11.31
CA PHE A 8 4.24 7.56 11.78
C PHE A 8 3.69 8.07 13.11
N ALA A 9 4.60 8.69 13.87
CA ALA A 9 4.36 9.30 15.17
C ALA A 9 3.13 10.24 15.19
N ASP A 10 2.58 10.46 16.38
CA ASP A 10 1.34 11.22 16.57
C ASP A 10 1.50 12.70 16.18
N GLU A 11 2.73 13.23 16.22
CA GLU A 11 3.08 14.58 15.78
C GLU A 11 3.02 14.73 14.26
N ALA A 12 3.11 13.64 13.49
CA ALA A 12 3.06 13.72 12.03
C ALA A 12 1.63 14.11 11.59
N PRO A 13 1.48 15.11 10.69
CA PRO A 13 0.17 15.60 10.29
C PRO A 13 -0.63 14.51 9.55
N GLY A 14 -1.96 14.54 9.68
CA GLY A 14 -2.85 13.59 9.02
C GLY A 14 -3.23 12.39 9.89
N VAL A 15 -3.98 11.45 9.30
CA VAL A 15 -4.54 10.28 10.01
C VAL A 15 -4.29 9.00 9.22
N GLY A 16 -4.13 7.90 9.95
CA GLY A 16 -3.91 6.55 9.40
C GLY A 16 -5.16 5.85 8.86
N MET A 17 -6.33 6.30 9.31
CA MET A 17 -7.62 5.73 8.98
C MET A 17 -8.66 6.83 8.80
N ARG A 18 -9.59 6.64 7.86
CA ARG A 18 -10.80 7.46 7.74
C ARG A 18 -12.02 6.62 7.42
N TYR A 19 -13.15 7.06 7.94
CA TYR A 19 -14.46 6.56 7.54
C TYR A 19 -15.00 7.35 6.35
N MET A 20 -15.58 6.64 5.40
CA MET A 20 -16.23 7.18 4.22
C MET A 20 -17.67 6.69 4.17
N GLN A 21 -18.62 7.61 4.22
CA GLN A 21 -20.02 7.29 3.89
C GLN A 21 -20.17 7.23 2.37
N ILE A 22 -20.69 6.10 1.88
CA ILE A 22 -21.02 5.83 0.48
C ILE A 22 -22.46 5.32 0.46
N ASN A 23 -23.39 6.19 0.07
CA ASN A 23 -24.84 5.94 0.22
C ASN A 23 -25.15 5.55 1.67
N ASP A 24 -25.76 4.38 1.90
CA ASP A 24 -26.09 3.86 3.23
C ASP A 24 -24.97 3.03 3.87
N THR A 25 -23.83 2.88 3.18
CA THR A 25 -22.70 2.06 3.63
C THR A 25 -21.56 2.93 4.16
N LYS A 26 -21.08 2.60 5.37
CA LYS A 26 -19.88 3.22 5.95
C LYS A 26 -18.67 2.32 5.67
N LEU A 27 -17.62 2.86 5.07
CA LEU A 27 -16.37 2.14 4.76
C LEU A 27 -15.22 2.72 5.59
N ALA A 28 -14.45 1.88 6.27
CA ALA A 28 -13.17 2.27 6.85
C ALA A 28 -12.06 2.07 5.82
N VAL A 29 -11.26 3.11 5.58
CA VAL A 29 -10.06 3.06 4.71
C VAL A 29 -8.84 3.27 5.58
N ILE A 30 -7.95 2.29 5.58
CA ILE A 30 -6.71 2.26 6.36
C ILE A 30 -5.52 2.25 5.40
N ASN A 31 -4.49 3.06 5.70
CA ASN A 31 -3.22 3.01 5.00
C ASN A 31 -2.09 2.64 5.97
N LEU A 32 -1.28 1.67 5.58
CA LEU A 32 -0.17 1.10 6.36
C LEU A 32 1.09 1.04 5.49
N GLN A 33 2.25 1.01 6.12
CA GLN A 33 3.56 0.89 5.45
C GLN A 33 4.30 -0.35 5.94
N GLY A 34 4.96 -1.08 5.04
CA GLY A 34 5.88 -2.15 5.40
C GLY A 34 7.22 -1.61 5.89
N ARG A 35 8.05 -2.48 6.47
CA ARG A 35 9.40 -2.10 6.95
C ARG A 35 10.52 -2.89 6.30
N ALA A 36 10.23 -4.03 5.66
CA ALA A 36 11.27 -4.80 4.98
C ALA A 36 11.77 -4.06 3.73
N PHE A 37 13.08 -3.78 3.66
CA PHE A 37 13.72 -2.93 2.63
C PHE A 37 13.19 -1.48 2.54
N MET A 38 12.52 -1.02 3.59
CA MET A 38 11.99 0.34 3.69
C MET A 38 12.53 1.03 4.95
N GLN A 39 12.05 2.24 5.24
CA GLN A 39 12.38 2.93 6.47
C GLN A 39 11.99 2.08 7.68
N ASP A 40 12.87 2.02 8.69
CA ASP A 40 12.58 1.35 9.94
C ASP A 40 11.50 2.13 10.71
N ILE A 41 10.40 1.45 11.02
CA ILE A 41 9.18 2.00 11.59
C ILE A 41 8.61 1.01 12.62
N ASP A 42 7.65 1.48 13.42
CA ASP A 42 6.91 0.63 14.34
C ASP A 42 6.25 -0.56 13.62
N ASP A 43 5.89 -1.60 14.38
CA ASP A 43 5.36 -2.84 13.85
C ASP A 43 4.01 -2.63 13.10
N PRO A 44 3.96 -2.84 11.76
CA PRO A 44 2.74 -2.66 10.97
C PRO A 44 1.63 -3.62 11.37
N PHE A 45 1.95 -4.83 11.85
CA PHE A 45 0.96 -5.85 12.22
C PHE A 45 0.21 -5.44 13.48
N LYS A 46 0.93 -4.97 14.50
CA LYS A 46 0.32 -4.45 15.73
C LYS A 46 -0.51 -3.19 15.48
N LYS A 47 -0.04 -2.30 14.60
CA LYS A 47 -0.81 -1.12 14.20
C LYS A 47 -2.09 -1.53 13.46
N ALA A 48 -2.02 -2.51 12.57
CA ALA A 48 -3.19 -3.06 11.89
C ALA A 48 -4.22 -3.60 12.89
N ASP A 49 -3.80 -4.40 13.88
CA ASP A 49 -4.70 -4.92 14.93
C ASP A 49 -5.47 -3.82 15.66
N ALA A 50 -4.78 -2.74 16.06
CA ALA A 50 -5.41 -1.62 16.74
C ALA A 50 -6.47 -0.92 15.87
N LEU A 51 -6.14 -0.65 14.60
CA LEU A 51 -7.03 0.04 13.67
C LEU A 51 -8.21 -0.82 13.23
N ILE A 52 -8.00 -2.11 12.97
CA ILE A 52 -9.07 -3.06 12.67
C ILE A 52 -10.06 -3.11 13.83
N LYS A 53 -9.56 -3.23 15.07
CA LYS A 53 -10.41 -3.25 16.27
C LYS A 53 -11.20 -1.95 16.46
N GLU A 54 -10.63 -0.80 16.09
CA GLU A 54 -11.33 0.47 16.10
C GLU A 54 -12.41 0.51 15.00
N ALA A 55 -12.06 0.16 13.76
CA ALA A 55 -12.95 0.17 12.61
C ALA A 55 -14.17 -0.75 12.79
N GLN A 56 -13.96 -1.94 13.34
CA GLN A 56 -15.02 -2.94 13.57
C GLN A 56 -16.12 -2.47 14.53
N LYS A 57 -15.86 -1.44 15.36
CA LYS A 57 -16.90 -0.83 16.21
C LYS A 57 -17.90 0.00 15.39
N GLU A 58 -17.47 0.47 14.22
CA GLU A 58 -18.21 1.42 13.39
C GLU A 58 -18.76 0.78 12.11
N THR A 59 -18.05 -0.18 11.53
CA THR A 59 -18.44 -0.84 10.29
C THR A 59 -17.75 -2.20 10.09
N PRO A 60 -18.43 -3.20 9.48
CA PRO A 60 -17.79 -4.43 9.03
C PRO A 60 -16.97 -4.24 7.73
N TYR A 61 -17.12 -3.11 7.02
CA TYR A 61 -16.47 -2.86 5.74
C TYR A 61 -15.15 -2.13 5.94
N ILE A 62 -14.04 -2.83 5.71
CA ILE A 62 -12.69 -2.34 5.99
C ILE A 62 -11.77 -2.63 4.81
N PHE A 63 -11.22 -1.55 4.22
CA PHE A 63 -10.25 -1.60 3.14
C PHE A 63 -8.87 -1.20 3.67
N VAL A 64 -7.86 -2.04 3.40
CA VAL A 64 -6.47 -1.81 3.81
C VAL A 64 -5.59 -1.68 2.58
N ASP A 65 -4.95 -0.52 2.43
CA ASP A 65 -3.81 -0.32 1.52
C ASP A 65 -2.52 -0.55 2.30
N PHE A 66 -1.74 -1.55 1.90
CA PHE A 66 -0.47 -1.90 2.51
C PHE A 66 0.71 -1.58 1.58
N HIS A 67 1.31 -0.41 1.81
CA HIS A 67 2.41 0.12 1.02
C HIS A 67 3.74 -0.49 1.46
N ALA A 68 4.22 -1.53 0.76
CA ALA A 68 5.38 -2.31 1.20
C ALA A 68 6.24 -2.78 0.02
N GLU A 69 7.53 -3.04 0.27
CA GLU A 69 8.45 -3.52 -0.78
C GLU A 69 8.37 -5.03 -0.97
N THR A 70 8.47 -5.80 0.12
CA THR A 70 8.61 -7.26 -0.01
C THR A 70 7.29 -7.98 -0.20
N THR A 71 7.27 -8.95 -1.11
CA THR A 71 6.12 -9.84 -1.33
C THR A 71 5.80 -10.68 -0.09
N SER A 72 6.82 -11.06 0.69
CA SER A 72 6.65 -11.84 1.92
C SER A 72 5.90 -11.06 3.00
N GLU A 73 6.27 -9.80 3.25
CA GLU A 73 5.59 -8.95 4.23
C GLU A 73 4.14 -8.69 3.81
N LYS A 74 3.89 -8.46 2.51
CA LYS A 74 2.53 -8.29 1.98
C LYS A 74 1.67 -9.53 2.08
N ASN A 75 2.22 -10.70 1.75
CA ASN A 75 1.50 -11.97 1.89
C ASN A 75 1.18 -12.24 3.35
N ALA A 76 2.15 -12.03 4.25
CA ALA A 76 1.95 -12.17 5.68
C ALA A 76 0.84 -11.25 6.19
N MET A 77 0.79 -9.98 5.77
CA MET A 77 -0.28 -9.05 6.15
C MET A 77 -1.64 -9.49 5.64
N GLY A 78 -1.72 -9.94 4.38
CA GLY A 78 -2.94 -10.48 3.79
C GLY A 78 -3.51 -11.66 4.60
N TRP A 79 -2.67 -12.66 4.88
CA TRP A 79 -3.04 -13.81 5.71
C TRP A 79 -3.38 -13.43 7.15
N TYR A 80 -2.65 -12.48 7.73
CA TYR A 80 -2.87 -12.02 9.10
C TYR A 80 -4.22 -11.34 9.26
N LEU A 81 -4.69 -10.62 8.24
CA LEU A 81 -5.96 -9.90 8.26
C LEU A 81 -7.13 -10.65 7.62
N ASP A 82 -6.92 -11.90 7.17
CA ASP A 82 -7.97 -12.71 6.56
C ASP A 82 -9.15 -12.90 7.53
N GLY A 83 -10.36 -12.62 7.05
CA GLY A 83 -11.60 -12.61 7.84
C GLY A 83 -11.81 -11.39 8.72
N ARG A 84 -10.81 -10.49 8.82
CA ARG A 84 -10.87 -9.28 9.66
C ARG A 84 -10.94 -7.97 8.86
N ALA A 85 -10.41 -7.99 7.63
CA ALA A 85 -10.57 -6.92 6.65
C ALA A 85 -11.39 -7.40 5.44
N SER A 86 -12.11 -6.50 4.78
CA SER A 86 -12.83 -6.82 3.54
C SER A 86 -11.86 -7.00 2.37
N ALA A 87 -10.82 -6.16 2.30
CA ALA A 87 -9.76 -6.30 1.32
C ALA A 87 -8.42 -5.79 1.87
N VAL A 88 -7.34 -6.48 1.52
CA VAL A 88 -5.94 -6.07 1.75
C VAL A 88 -5.25 -5.99 0.39
N VAL A 89 -4.88 -4.77 0.02
CA VAL A 89 -4.34 -4.45 -1.29
C VAL A 89 -2.94 -3.90 -1.12
N GLY A 90 -1.95 -4.55 -1.73
CA GLY A 90 -0.58 -4.04 -1.72
C GLY A 90 -0.35 -2.93 -2.74
N THR A 91 0.54 -2.00 -2.41
CA THR A 91 1.08 -0.96 -3.30
C THR A 91 2.60 -0.83 -3.08
N HIS A 92 3.27 0.08 -3.80
CA HIS A 92 4.69 0.50 -3.74
C HIS A 92 5.56 0.02 -4.91
N THR A 93 5.42 -1.23 -5.38
CA THR A 93 6.40 -1.79 -6.32
C THR A 93 6.20 -1.35 -7.76
N HIS A 94 5.08 -0.64 -8.03
CA HIS A 94 4.69 -0.09 -9.33
C HIS A 94 4.42 -1.13 -10.43
N ILE A 95 4.53 -2.43 -10.14
CA ILE A 95 4.23 -3.52 -11.09
C ILE A 95 3.04 -4.33 -10.57
N GLN A 96 1.96 -4.35 -11.34
CA GLN A 96 0.78 -5.11 -10.98
C GLN A 96 1.09 -6.61 -10.95
N THR A 97 0.63 -7.27 -9.88
CA THR A 97 0.72 -8.72 -9.72
C THR A 97 -0.53 -9.42 -10.23
N SER A 98 -0.41 -10.68 -10.63
CA SER A 98 -1.52 -11.51 -11.14
C SER A 98 -2.01 -12.54 -10.11
N ASP A 99 -1.80 -12.29 -8.82
CA ASP A 99 -2.12 -13.22 -7.72
C ASP A 99 -3.43 -12.86 -6.99
N ASN A 100 -4.25 -11.98 -7.59
CA ASN A 100 -5.49 -11.53 -6.99
C ASN A 100 -6.42 -12.72 -6.68
N ARG A 101 -6.98 -12.73 -5.46
CA ARG A 101 -7.81 -13.83 -4.97
C ARG A 101 -8.66 -13.39 -3.78
N ILE A 102 -9.65 -14.22 -3.46
CA ILE A 102 -10.31 -14.18 -2.15
C ILE A 102 -9.62 -15.22 -1.27
N LEU A 103 -9.20 -14.81 -0.07
CA LEU A 103 -8.61 -15.68 0.94
C LEU A 103 -9.68 -16.54 1.63
N PRO A 104 -9.30 -17.65 2.31
CA PRO A 104 -10.26 -18.62 2.83
C PRO A 104 -11.35 -18.06 3.75
N GLN A 105 -11.09 -16.98 4.50
CA GLN A 105 -12.07 -16.34 5.38
C GLN A 105 -12.77 -15.13 4.74
N GLY A 106 -12.63 -14.95 3.42
CA GLY A 106 -13.42 -13.99 2.64
C GLY A 106 -12.74 -12.65 2.37
N THR A 107 -11.49 -12.44 2.79
CA THR A 107 -10.75 -11.20 2.50
C THR A 107 -10.27 -11.18 1.05
N GLY A 108 -10.58 -10.13 0.30
CA GLY A 108 -9.97 -9.88 -1.01
C GLY A 108 -8.50 -9.52 -0.88
N TYR A 109 -7.64 -10.08 -1.73
CA TYR A 109 -6.19 -9.89 -1.66
C TYR A 109 -5.55 -9.73 -3.04
N ILE A 110 -4.53 -8.89 -3.12
CA ILE A 110 -3.57 -8.81 -4.24
C ILE A 110 -2.24 -8.28 -3.70
N THR A 111 -1.10 -8.85 -4.16
CA THR A 111 0.23 -8.44 -3.66
C THR A 111 0.60 -7.03 -4.10
N ASP A 112 0.30 -6.60 -5.31
CA ASP A 112 0.48 -5.22 -5.74
C ASP A 112 -0.49 -4.88 -6.87
N VAL A 113 -1.17 -3.74 -6.76
CA VAL A 113 -2.07 -3.22 -7.82
C VAL A 113 -1.34 -2.54 -8.95
N GLY A 114 -0.05 -2.25 -8.78
CA GLY A 114 0.78 -1.56 -9.76
C GLY A 114 0.67 -0.05 -9.67
N MET A 115 1.05 0.60 -10.77
CA MET A 115 1.14 2.05 -10.90
C MET A 115 0.12 2.56 -11.92
N THR A 116 -0.36 3.79 -11.70
CA THR A 116 -0.96 4.61 -12.75
C THR A 116 0.02 5.75 -13.05
N GLY A 117 0.58 5.77 -14.26
CA GLY A 117 1.64 6.70 -14.65
C GLY A 117 2.32 6.28 -15.94
N PHE A 118 3.49 6.86 -16.22
CA PHE A 118 4.27 6.62 -17.44
C PHE A 118 4.71 5.15 -17.58
N TYR A 119 4.10 4.45 -18.53
CA TYR A 119 4.19 3.00 -18.73
C TYR A 119 5.50 2.55 -19.38
N ASP A 120 6.01 3.30 -20.35
CA ASP A 120 7.22 2.96 -21.10
C ASP A 120 8.52 3.34 -20.34
N GLY A 121 8.38 3.79 -19.09
CA GLY A 121 9.46 4.08 -18.16
C GLY A 121 9.84 2.89 -17.26
N ILE A 122 10.82 3.12 -16.38
CA ILE A 122 11.17 2.17 -15.31
C ILE A 122 10.56 2.68 -14.01
N LEU A 123 9.46 2.06 -13.61
CA LEU A 123 8.66 2.43 -12.42
C LEU A 123 8.20 3.90 -12.44
N GLY A 124 7.90 4.44 -13.63
CA GLY A 124 7.41 5.81 -13.84
C GLY A 124 8.49 6.87 -14.13
N ILE A 125 9.76 6.47 -14.14
CA ILE A 125 10.90 7.35 -14.44
C ILE A 125 11.41 7.08 -15.87
N ASN A 126 12.01 8.09 -16.51
CA ASN A 126 12.67 7.91 -17.81
C ASN A 126 13.70 6.76 -17.75
N ARG A 127 13.55 5.80 -18.67
CA ARG A 127 14.35 4.56 -18.70
C ARG A 127 15.84 4.82 -18.87
N ASP A 128 16.23 5.84 -19.66
CA ASP A 128 17.63 6.06 -20.02
C ASP A 128 18.46 6.49 -18.80
N GLU A 129 17.88 7.34 -17.94
CA GLU A 129 18.50 7.80 -16.70
C GLU A 129 18.65 6.66 -15.69
N VAL A 130 17.61 5.83 -15.56
CA VAL A 130 17.62 4.69 -14.65
C VAL A 130 18.65 3.64 -15.10
N ILE A 131 18.71 3.32 -16.40
CA ILE A 131 19.69 2.40 -16.98
C ILE A 131 21.11 2.93 -16.76
N TYR A 132 21.34 4.22 -17.05
CA TYR A 132 22.66 4.82 -16.86
C TYR A 132 23.09 4.79 -15.39
N ARG A 133 22.19 5.06 -14.44
CA ARG A 133 22.48 4.93 -13.00
C ARG A 133 22.93 3.52 -12.64
N PHE A 134 22.26 2.49 -13.14
CA PHE A 134 22.65 1.10 -12.86
C PHE A 134 24.01 0.73 -13.48
N ILE A 135 24.32 1.22 -14.69
CA ILE A 135 25.60 0.94 -15.36
C ILE A 135 26.76 1.68 -14.69
N SER A 136 26.59 2.98 -14.45
CA SER A 136 27.66 3.87 -13.98
C SER A 136 27.85 3.85 -12.46
N SER A 137 26.83 3.40 -11.71
CA SER A 137 26.74 3.59 -10.26
C SER A 137 26.81 5.07 -9.81
N LEU A 138 26.67 6.01 -10.74
CA LEU A 138 26.65 7.44 -10.45
C LEU A 138 25.21 7.93 -10.19
N PRO A 139 25.02 8.91 -9.31
CA PRO A 139 23.71 9.53 -9.11
C PRO A 139 23.14 10.07 -10.42
N GLN A 140 21.84 9.87 -10.63
CA GLN A 140 21.09 10.48 -11.72
C GLN A 140 19.86 11.18 -11.15
N ARG A 141 19.47 12.28 -11.78
CA ARG A 141 18.19 12.91 -11.49
C ARG A 141 17.09 11.95 -11.96
N HIS A 142 15.98 11.90 -11.23
CA HIS A 142 14.78 11.23 -11.70
C HIS A 142 13.94 12.24 -12.48
N VAL A 143 13.86 12.07 -13.80
CA VAL A 143 12.96 12.84 -14.66
C VAL A 143 11.69 12.04 -14.90
N VAL A 144 10.56 12.65 -14.50
CA VAL A 144 9.22 12.16 -14.80
C VAL A 144 8.80 12.80 -16.14
N PRO A 145 8.54 12.01 -17.19
CA PRO A 145 8.13 12.56 -18.47
C PRO A 145 6.72 13.16 -18.42
N ASP A 146 6.53 14.30 -19.10
CA ASP A 146 5.23 14.96 -19.23
C ASP A 146 4.38 14.37 -20.39
N GLU A 147 5.03 13.63 -21.30
CA GLU A 147 4.43 13.07 -22.51
C GLU A 147 4.87 11.61 -22.73
N GLY A 148 4.04 10.86 -23.45
CA GLY A 148 4.28 9.47 -23.82
C GLY A 148 3.28 8.51 -23.17
N ARG A 149 3.56 7.21 -23.28
CA ARG A 149 2.72 6.14 -22.75
C ARG A 149 3.22 5.72 -21.38
#